data_AF-A0A9P1N213-F1
#
_entry.id   AF-A0A9P1N213-F1
#
_cell.length_a   1.000
_cell.length_b   1.000
_cell.length_c   1.000
_cell.angle_alpha   90.00
_cell.angle_beta   90.00
_cell.angle_gamma   90.00
#
_symmetry.space_group_name_H-M   'P 1'
#
loop_
_entity.id
_entity.type
_entity.pdbx_description
1 polymer ?
#
loop_
_entity_poly.entity_id
_entity_poly.type
_entity_poly.pdbx_seq_one_letter_code
_entity_poly.pdbx_strand_id
1 'polypeptide(L)'
;MEGAKFVLLHIQLVNILLDASMNSLITPVIYMPTPIVSLHGILPWLGIPYKVLIYIAQFSVFLIGMSIVALFQNRHSAIQSIPYRLQKKSTKFIYYSVSYLCGAIALVFVFLDDVDDNQLKLKYLEWYPCPPPEYFQSIASVFTNSIEITEMCLAASIIFMTSNVSFFVSSSVYYLVIAPSKNTSKKTREIQLRFLIMLSIQITIPFLVLLIPTALIVYMFITKTNSQKINNFTVILFATHGILSNCALIFTHKPYRENTLRIFKIEKEVTSIVVK
;
A
#
# COMPACT_ATOMS: atom_id res chain seq x y z
N MET A 1 19.62 7.38 -14.53
CA MET A 1 18.82 7.48 -13.29
C MET A 1 17.63 8.44 -13.41
N GLU A 2 17.59 9.36 -14.36
CA GLU A 2 16.52 10.37 -14.49
C GLU A 2 15.11 9.78 -14.59
N GLY A 3 14.91 8.74 -15.41
CA GLY A 3 13.59 8.09 -15.52
C GLY A 3 13.11 7.31 -14.28
N ALA A 4 13.98 7.08 -13.29
CA ALA A 4 13.58 6.41 -12.03
C ALA A 4 13.08 7.40 -10.98
N LYS A 5 13.51 8.67 -11.06
CA LYS A 5 13.26 9.69 -10.03
C LYS A 5 11.77 9.95 -9.84
N PHE A 6 11.03 10.17 -10.93
CA PHE A 6 9.60 10.46 -10.87
C PHE A 6 8.78 9.28 -10.35
N VAL A 7 9.15 8.05 -10.71
CA VAL A 7 8.42 6.86 -10.23
C VAL A 7 8.71 6.60 -8.75
N LEU A 8 9.95 6.85 -8.30
CA LEU A 8 10.30 6.83 -6.88
C LEU A 8 9.60 7.95 -6.10
N LEU A 9 9.46 9.15 -6.67
CA LEU A 9 8.70 10.23 -6.04
C LEU A 9 7.21 9.88 -5.94
N HIS A 10 6.63 9.35 -7.01
CA HIS A 10 5.23 8.94 -7.06
C HIS A 10 4.88 7.93 -5.96
N ILE A 11 5.67 6.85 -5.82
CA ILE A 11 5.43 5.87 -4.75
C ILE A 11 5.54 6.49 -3.35
N GLN A 12 6.45 7.45 -3.13
CA GLN A 12 6.59 8.13 -1.84
C GLN A 12 5.40 9.04 -1.55
N LEU A 13 4.91 9.80 -2.54
CA LEU A 13 3.73 10.66 -2.36
C LEU A 13 2.48 9.82 -2.06
N VAL A 14 2.31 8.70 -2.76
CA VAL A 14 1.21 7.77 -2.50
C VAL A 14 1.33 7.12 -1.12
N ASN A 15 2.55 6.78 -0.68
CA ASN A 15 2.78 6.22 0.65
C ASN A 15 2.44 7.24 1.75
N ILE A 16 2.89 8.49 1.60
CA ILE A 16 2.53 9.59 2.51
C ILE A 16 1.02 9.80 2.55
N LEU A 17 0.34 9.76 1.39
CA LEU A 17 -1.11 9.90 1.33
C LEU A 17 -1.81 8.77 2.07
N LEU A 18 -1.38 7.52 1.89
CA LEU A 18 -1.93 6.38 2.61
C LEU A 18 -1.72 6.50 4.13
N ASP A 19 -0.50 6.84 4.56
CA ASP A 19 -0.16 7.00 5.97
C ASP A 19 -0.98 8.13 6.62
N ALA A 20 -1.06 9.29 5.96
CA ALA A 20 -1.88 10.41 6.43
C ALA A 20 -3.37 10.04 6.50
N SER A 21 -3.86 9.29 5.50
CA SER A 21 -5.23 8.81 5.45
C SER A 21 -5.54 7.92 6.65
N MET A 22 -4.71 6.90 6.91
CA MET A 22 -4.96 5.91 7.96
C MET A 22 -4.71 6.45 9.37
N ASN A 23 -3.76 7.37 9.56
CA ASN A 23 -3.37 7.82 10.90
C ASN A 23 -4.12 9.07 11.38
N SER A 24 -4.39 10.04 10.51
CA SER A 24 -4.90 11.36 10.92
C SER A 24 -6.20 11.77 10.25
N LEU A 25 -6.37 11.49 8.96
CA LEU A 25 -7.53 11.95 8.21
C LEU A 25 -8.77 11.09 8.45
N ILE A 26 -8.62 9.76 8.45
CA ILE A 26 -9.72 8.80 8.59
C ILE A 26 -9.70 8.13 9.97
N THR A 27 -8.52 7.67 10.40
CA THR A 27 -8.28 7.02 11.70
C THR A 27 -9.32 5.92 12.01
N PRO A 28 -9.27 4.78 11.27
CA PRO A 28 -10.26 3.73 11.40
C PRO A 28 -10.01 2.84 12.62
N VAL A 29 -11.09 2.39 13.25
CA VAL A 29 -11.11 1.34 14.27
C VAL A 29 -12.01 0.23 13.75
N ILE A 30 -11.47 -0.98 13.62
CA ILE A 30 -12.15 -2.10 12.95
C ILE A 30 -12.71 -3.06 14.00
N TYR A 31 -13.89 -3.61 13.73
CA TYR A 31 -14.54 -4.62 14.59
C TYR A 31 -14.56 -5.99 13.89
N MET A 32 -13.39 -6.60 13.67
CA MET A 32 -13.33 -7.94 13.08
C MET A 32 -13.98 -8.98 14.00
N PRO A 33 -14.61 -10.03 13.45
CA PRO A 33 -14.68 -10.39 12.02
C PRO A 33 -15.87 -9.78 11.25
N THR A 34 -16.45 -8.69 11.73
CA THR A 34 -17.60 -8.02 11.09
C THR A 34 -17.15 -6.92 10.12
N PRO A 35 -17.94 -6.56 9.09
CA PRO A 35 -17.61 -5.46 8.17
C PRO A 35 -17.95 -4.09 8.77
N ILE A 36 -17.66 -3.88 10.06
CA ILE A 36 -17.97 -2.65 10.77
C ILE A 36 -16.67 -1.93 11.11
N VAL A 37 -16.65 -0.64 10.82
CA VAL A 37 -15.52 0.24 11.10
C VAL A 37 -16.06 1.53 11.69
N SER A 38 -15.38 2.07 12.70
CA SER A 38 -15.60 3.42 13.20
C SER A 38 -14.48 4.35 12.77
N LEU A 39 -14.81 5.59 12.41
CA LEU A 39 -13.85 6.56 11.86
C LEU A 39 -13.74 7.76 12.81
N HIS A 40 -12.51 8.09 13.22
CA HIS A 40 -12.25 9.11 14.25
C HIS A 40 -11.32 10.24 13.79
N GLY A 41 -10.98 10.28 12.50
CA GLY A 41 -10.05 11.25 11.95
C GLY A 41 -10.66 12.63 11.71
N ILE A 42 -9.85 13.52 11.13
CA ILE A 42 -10.22 14.89 10.79
C ILE A 42 -11.37 14.94 9.77
N LEU A 43 -11.37 14.07 8.75
CA LEU A 43 -12.37 14.11 7.69
C LEU A 43 -13.78 13.69 8.16
N PRO A 44 -13.96 12.63 8.98
CA PRO A 44 -15.22 12.38 9.67
C PRO A 44 -15.70 13.59 10.48
N TRP A 45 -14.79 14.25 11.21
CA TRP A 45 -15.13 15.43 12.04
C TRP A 45 -15.61 16.62 11.19
N LEU A 46 -15.08 16.78 9.97
CA LEU A 46 -15.56 17.77 8.99
C LEU A 46 -16.89 17.39 8.32
N GLY A 47 -17.49 16.25 8.69
CA GLY A 47 -18.77 15.80 8.15
C GLY A 47 -18.67 15.13 6.78
N ILE A 48 -17.47 14.67 6.36
CA ILE A 48 -17.34 13.93 5.10
C ILE A 48 -18.09 12.58 5.22
N PRO A 49 -18.92 12.19 4.24
CA PRO A 49 -19.71 10.97 4.32
C PRO A 49 -18.86 9.71 4.53
N TYR A 50 -19.31 8.82 5.42
CA TYR A 50 -18.62 7.57 5.79
C TYR A 50 -18.18 6.72 4.58
N LYS A 51 -19.10 6.49 3.62
CA LYS A 51 -18.80 5.69 2.42
C LYS A 51 -17.67 6.29 1.57
N VAL A 52 -17.59 7.63 1.49
CA VAL A 52 -16.52 8.32 0.74
C VAL A 52 -15.18 8.06 1.42
N LEU A 53 -15.13 8.06 2.75
CA LEU A 53 -13.91 7.80 3.51
C LEU A 53 -13.44 6.36 3.37
N ILE A 54 -14.34 5.38 3.45
CA ILE A 54 -13.99 3.98 3.20
C ILE A 54 -13.45 3.79 1.78
N TYR A 55 -14.09 4.41 0.78
CA TYR A 55 -13.62 4.36 -0.60
C TYR A 55 -12.21 4.95 -0.75
N ILE A 56 -11.95 6.13 -0.16
CA ILE A 56 -10.62 6.76 -0.16
C ILE A 56 -9.58 5.84 0.50
N ALA A 57 -9.90 5.22 1.63
CA ALA A 57 -9.00 4.31 2.33
C ALA A 57 -8.65 3.08 1.46
N GLN A 58 -9.66 2.40 0.91
CA GLN A 58 -9.47 1.22 0.06
C GLN A 58 -8.70 1.57 -1.23
N PHE A 59 -9.07 2.67 -1.88
CA PHE A 59 -8.40 3.11 -3.10
C PHE A 59 -6.95 3.52 -2.85
N SER A 60 -6.63 4.10 -1.69
CA SER A 60 -5.24 4.43 -1.30
C SER A 60 -4.36 3.19 -1.19
N VAL A 61 -4.88 2.08 -0.66
CA VAL A 61 -4.17 0.78 -0.62
C VAL A 61 -3.95 0.23 -2.03
N PHE A 62 -4.94 0.36 -2.92
CA PHE A 62 -4.78 -0.01 -4.32
C PHE A 62 -3.72 0.85 -5.04
N LEU A 63 -3.74 2.17 -4.79
CA LEU A 63 -2.79 3.12 -5.38
C LEU A 63 -1.35 2.78 -5.02
N ILE A 64 -1.06 2.40 -3.77
CA ILE A 64 0.31 2.04 -3.37
C ILE A 64 0.78 0.78 -4.09
N GLY A 65 -0.07 -0.25 -4.19
CA GLY A 65 0.27 -1.49 -4.89
C GLY A 65 0.50 -1.27 -6.39
N MET A 66 -0.32 -0.46 -7.05
CA MET A 66 -0.10 -0.07 -8.44
C MET A 66 1.14 0.82 -8.63
N SER A 67 1.51 1.63 -7.64
CA SER A 67 2.75 2.40 -7.65
C SER A 67 3.99 1.49 -7.59
N ILE A 68 3.91 0.37 -6.86
CA ILE A 68 4.95 -0.67 -6.84
C ILE A 68 5.04 -1.38 -8.21
N VAL A 69 3.90 -1.73 -8.81
CA VAL A 69 3.85 -2.28 -10.17
C VAL A 69 4.54 -1.32 -11.14
N ALA A 70 4.22 -0.02 -11.05
CA ALA A 70 4.81 1.00 -11.91
C ALA A 70 6.34 1.13 -11.75
N LEU A 71 6.83 0.98 -10.51
CA LEU A 71 8.25 0.98 -10.19
C LEU A 71 8.97 -0.17 -10.92
N PHE A 72 8.50 -1.40 -10.78
CA PHE A 72 9.13 -2.57 -11.41
C PHE A 72 8.95 -2.59 -12.93
N GLN A 73 7.80 -2.18 -13.45
CA GLN A 73 7.57 -1.96 -14.88
C GLN A 73 8.60 -0.97 -15.46
N ASN A 74 8.84 0.14 -14.76
CA ASN A 74 9.79 1.15 -15.20
C ASN A 74 11.25 0.63 -15.16
N ARG A 75 11.58 -0.27 -14.22
CA ARG A 75 12.88 -0.96 -14.19
C ARG A 75 13.03 -1.93 -15.36
N HIS A 76 12.02 -2.76 -15.55
CA HIS A 76 11.93 -3.70 -16.67
C HIS A 76 12.15 -2.98 -18.02
N SER A 77 11.48 -1.85 -18.23
CA SER A 77 11.63 -1.04 -19.45
C SER A 77 13.05 -0.50 -19.71
N ALA A 78 13.84 -0.31 -18.64
CA ALA A 78 15.19 0.24 -18.74
C ALA A 78 16.22 -0.80 -19.20
N ILE A 79 15.87 -2.08 -19.17
CA ILE A 79 16.70 -3.19 -19.63
C ILE A 79 16.51 -3.31 -21.14
N GLN A 80 17.54 -2.96 -21.91
CA GLN A 80 17.45 -2.90 -23.37
C GLN A 80 17.40 -4.27 -24.05
N SER A 81 17.84 -5.33 -23.36
CA SER A 81 17.82 -6.69 -23.88
C SER A 81 16.43 -7.31 -23.95
N ILE A 82 15.43 -6.69 -23.30
CA ILE A 82 14.06 -7.21 -23.28
C ILE A 82 13.31 -6.79 -24.56
N PRO A 83 12.80 -7.73 -25.37
CA PRO A 83 12.17 -7.40 -26.65
C PRO A 83 10.76 -6.80 -26.51
N TYR A 84 9.98 -7.22 -25.51
CA TYR A 84 8.58 -6.81 -25.30
C TYR A 84 8.41 -5.68 -24.26
N ARG A 85 9.43 -4.83 -24.14
CA ARG A 85 9.40 -3.71 -23.18
C ARG A 85 8.38 -2.64 -23.55
N LEU A 86 7.58 -2.20 -22.57
CA LEU A 86 6.71 -1.03 -22.76
C LEU A 86 7.55 0.25 -22.75
N GLN A 87 7.83 0.82 -23.93
CA GLN A 87 8.69 2.00 -24.05
C GLN A 87 7.94 3.31 -24.19
N LYS A 88 6.90 3.31 -25.02
CA LYS A 88 6.21 4.54 -25.43
C LYS A 88 5.50 5.15 -24.24
N LYS A 89 5.69 6.47 -24.04
CA LYS A 89 5.03 7.21 -22.95
C LYS A 89 3.51 7.08 -23.03
N SER A 90 2.92 7.10 -24.23
CA SER A 90 1.49 6.91 -24.45
C SER A 90 1.01 5.53 -24.02
N THR A 91 1.70 4.45 -24.41
CA THR A 91 1.33 3.08 -24.00
C THR A 91 1.43 2.89 -22.49
N LYS A 92 2.46 3.45 -21.84
CA LYS A 92 2.58 3.45 -20.38
C LYS A 92 1.42 4.20 -19.72
N PHE A 93 1.12 5.39 -20.22
CA PHE A 93 0.01 6.20 -19.73
C PHE A 93 -1.31 5.44 -19.82
N ILE A 94 -1.62 4.86 -20.99
CA ILE A 94 -2.83 4.05 -21.19
C ILE A 94 -2.86 2.87 -20.21
N TYR A 95 -1.77 2.09 -20.10
CA TYR A 95 -1.70 0.95 -19.18
C TYR A 95 -2.01 1.36 -17.73
N TYR A 96 -1.35 2.40 -17.22
CA TYR A 96 -1.58 2.85 -15.85
C TYR A 96 -2.97 3.45 -15.68
N SER A 97 -3.43 4.30 -16.60
CA SER A 97 -4.78 4.89 -16.53
C SER A 97 -5.87 3.82 -16.52
N VAL A 98 -5.75 2.79 -17.37
CA VAL A 98 -6.68 1.66 -17.38
C VAL A 98 -6.59 0.88 -16.07
N SER A 99 -5.40 0.55 -15.58
CA SER A 99 -5.27 -0.17 -14.30
C SER A 99 -5.84 0.59 -13.10
N TYR A 100 -5.58 1.91 -13.02
CA TYR A 100 -6.14 2.76 -11.97
C TYR A 100 -7.66 2.87 -12.09
N LEU A 101 -8.19 3.03 -13.29
CA LEU A 101 -9.64 3.09 -13.53
C LEU A 101 -10.31 1.76 -13.18
N CYS A 102 -9.74 0.62 -13.58
CA CYS A 102 -10.26 -0.70 -13.22
C CYS A 102 -10.29 -0.90 -11.70
N GLY A 103 -9.23 -0.51 -10.98
CA GLY A 103 -9.22 -0.56 -9.52
C GLY A 103 -10.24 0.36 -8.87
N ALA A 104 -10.37 1.58 -9.38
CA ALA A 104 -11.38 2.53 -8.93
C ALA A 104 -12.80 1.94 -9.10
N ILE A 105 -13.12 1.39 -10.27
CA ILE A 105 -14.41 0.76 -10.57
C ILE A 105 -14.66 -0.47 -9.70
N ALA A 106 -13.65 -1.34 -9.53
CA ALA A 106 -13.77 -2.54 -8.71
C ALA A 106 -14.14 -2.21 -7.25
N LEU A 107 -13.62 -1.10 -6.72
CA LEU A 107 -13.91 -0.64 -5.36
C LEU A 107 -15.19 0.19 -5.24
N VAL A 108 -15.72 0.73 -6.35
CA VAL A 108 -16.99 1.49 -6.36
C VAL A 108 -18.18 0.61 -5.96
N PHE A 109 -18.14 -0.71 -6.20
CA PHE A 109 -19.22 -1.60 -5.78
C PHE A 109 -19.49 -1.54 -4.28
N VAL A 110 -18.44 -1.47 -3.45
CA VAL A 110 -18.57 -1.30 -1.99
C VAL A 110 -19.21 0.04 -1.64
N PHE A 111 -18.86 1.09 -2.38
CA PHE A 111 -19.43 2.42 -2.20
C PHE A 111 -20.93 2.48 -2.55
N LEU A 112 -21.34 1.77 -3.60
CA LEU A 112 -22.72 1.75 -4.09
C LEU A 112 -23.63 0.76 -3.33
N ASP A 113 -23.05 -0.13 -2.51
CA ASP A 113 -23.81 -1.13 -1.76
C ASP A 113 -24.83 -0.45 -0.83
N ASP A 114 -26.09 -0.88 -0.88
CA ASP A 114 -27.14 -0.34 -0.02
C ASP A 114 -27.15 -1.10 1.30
N VAL A 115 -26.92 -0.38 2.39
CA VAL A 115 -26.59 -0.97 3.69
C VAL A 115 -27.58 -0.46 4.73
N ASP A 116 -28.45 -1.34 5.22
CA ASP A 116 -29.25 -1.07 6.43
C ASP A 116 -28.37 -1.30 7.67
N ASP A 117 -27.67 -0.25 8.07
CA ASP A 117 -26.66 -0.27 9.13
C ASP A 117 -27.19 -0.83 10.45
N ASN A 118 -28.40 -0.45 10.86
CA ASN A 118 -28.97 -0.85 12.15
C ASN A 118 -29.31 -2.34 12.18
N GLN A 119 -29.96 -2.84 11.13
CA GLN A 119 -30.30 -4.27 11.05
C GLN A 119 -29.04 -5.13 10.96
N LEU A 120 -28.06 -4.71 10.15
CA LEU A 120 -26.83 -5.46 9.94
C LEU A 120 -25.93 -5.47 11.18
N LYS A 121 -25.82 -4.37 11.92
CA LYS A 121 -25.15 -4.34 13.23
C LYS A 121 -25.73 -5.38 14.20
N LEU A 122 -27.06 -5.47 14.28
CA LEU A 122 -27.72 -6.48 15.14
C LEU A 122 -27.45 -7.91 14.66
N LYS A 123 -27.51 -8.15 13.34
CA LYS A 123 -27.19 -9.44 12.73
C LYS A 123 -25.75 -9.88 13.04
N TYR A 124 -24.79 -8.96 12.96
CA TYR A 124 -23.38 -9.27 13.20
C TYR A 124 -23.03 -9.50 14.67
N LEU A 125 -23.96 -9.31 15.62
CA LEU A 125 -23.78 -9.74 17.01
C LEU A 125 -23.65 -11.25 17.14
N GLU A 126 -24.16 -12.03 16.18
CA GLU A 126 -23.89 -13.47 16.13
C GLU A 126 -22.39 -13.79 16.03
N TRP A 127 -21.61 -12.90 15.40
CA TRP A 127 -20.16 -13.06 15.21
C TRP A 127 -19.35 -12.24 16.23
N TYR A 128 -19.92 -11.15 16.73
CA TYR A 128 -19.35 -10.29 17.77
C TYR A 128 -20.38 -10.05 18.89
N PRO A 129 -20.56 -11.00 19.84
CA PRO A 129 -21.68 -10.95 20.80
C PRO A 129 -21.62 -9.82 21.82
N CYS A 130 -20.42 -9.40 22.21
CA CYS A 130 -20.22 -8.38 23.25
C CYS A 130 -19.32 -7.23 22.76
N PRO A 131 -19.76 -6.42 21.79
CA PRO A 131 -18.98 -5.30 21.30
C PRO A 131 -18.96 -4.15 22.30
N PRO A 132 -17.93 -3.28 22.25
CA PRO A 132 -17.88 -2.10 23.09
C PRO A 132 -18.97 -1.10 22.65
N PRO A 133 -19.43 -0.19 23.52
CA PRO A 133 -20.57 0.70 23.25
C PRO A 133 -20.43 1.54 21.97
N GLU A 134 -19.21 1.89 21.59
CA GLU A 134 -18.89 2.67 20.38
C GLU A 134 -19.35 1.96 19.10
N TYR A 135 -19.48 0.63 19.11
CA TYR A 135 -19.99 -0.17 18.00
C TYR A 135 -21.41 0.22 17.57
N PHE A 136 -22.26 0.63 18.52
CA PHE A 136 -23.65 1.00 18.26
C PHE A 136 -23.82 2.47 17.92
N GLN A 137 -22.77 3.28 18.04
CA GLN A 137 -22.83 4.70 17.74
C GLN A 137 -22.83 4.95 16.23
N SER A 138 -23.29 6.13 15.82
CA SER A 138 -23.34 6.53 14.41
C SER A 138 -21.95 6.70 13.76
N ILE A 139 -20.89 6.80 14.57
CA ILE A 139 -19.50 6.86 14.10
C ILE A 139 -18.99 5.50 13.61
N ALA A 140 -19.60 4.40 14.06
CA ALA A 140 -19.37 3.05 13.57
C ALA A 140 -20.40 2.74 12.50
N SER A 141 -20.02 2.17 11.36
CA SER A 141 -20.98 1.75 10.35
C SER A 141 -20.52 0.50 9.61
N VAL A 142 -21.48 -0.28 9.14
CA VAL A 142 -21.27 -1.39 8.21
C VAL A 142 -20.83 -0.79 6.87
N PHE A 143 -19.66 -1.20 6.37
CA PHE A 143 -19.16 -0.66 5.10
C PHE A 143 -19.55 -1.50 3.87
N THR A 144 -20.02 -2.73 4.08
CA THR A 144 -20.49 -3.62 3.01
C THR A 144 -21.45 -4.65 3.59
N ASN A 145 -22.55 -4.92 2.90
CA ASN A 145 -23.41 -6.08 3.13
C ASN A 145 -22.86 -7.31 2.38
N SER A 146 -22.13 -7.07 1.29
CA SER A 146 -21.55 -8.09 0.42
C SER A 146 -20.09 -8.40 0.79
N ILE A 147 -19.88 -8.96 1.99
CA ILE A 147 -18.54 -9.30 2.52
C ILE A 147 -17.75 -10.17 1.53
N GLU A 148 -18.34 -11.26 1.06
CA GLU A 148 -17.68 -12.22 0.16
C GLU A 148 -17.23 -11.58 -1.15
N ILE A 149 -18.08 -10.74 -1.76
CA ILE A 149 -17.74 -10.02 -2.99
C ILE A 149 -16.60 -9.04 -2.73
N THR A 150 -16.64 -8.33 -1.61
CA THR A 150 -15.61 -7.37 -1.22
C THR A 150 -14.27 -8.06 -1.02
N GLU A 151 -14.25 -9.19 -0.31
CA GLU A 151 -13.06 -10.03 -0.13
C GLU A 151 -12.53 -10.56 -1.45
N MET A 152 -13.39 -11.05 -2.35
CA MET A 152 -13.00 -11.50 -3.68
C MET A 152 -12.37 -10.38 -4.51
N CYS A 153 -12.95 -9.18 -4.52
CA CYS A 153 -12.40 -8.02 -5.23
C CYS A 153 -11.03 -7.59 -4.68
N LEU A 154 -10.86 -7.58 -3.34
CA LEU A 154 -9.58 -7.26 -2.69
C LEU A 154 -8.53 -8.34 -3.00
N ALA A 155 -8.88 -9.62 -2.89
CA ALA A 155 -8.01 -10.74 -3.20
C ALA A 155 -7.57 -10.72 -4.67
N ALA A 156 -8.52 -10.51 -5.60
CA ALA A 156 -8.23 -10.39 -7.03
C ALA A 156 -7.28 -9.22 -7.32
N SER A 157 -7.45 -8.08 -6.65
CA SER A 157 -6.57 -6.92 -6.78
C SER A 157 -5.15 -7.23 -6.29
N ILE A 158 -5.01 -7.89 -5.14
CA ILE A 158 -3.71 -8.31 -4.58
C ILE A 158 -3.01 -9.30 -5.52
N ILE A 159 -3.74 -10.30 -6.03
CA ILE A 159 -3.21 -11.28 -6.99
C ILE A 159 -2.74 -10.55 -8.25
N PHE A 160 -3.58 -9.69 -8.84
CA PHE A 160 -3.22 -8.91 -10.02
C PHE A 160 -1.91 -8.13 -9.83
N MET A 161 -1.79 -7.38 -8.74
CA MET A 161 -0.59 -6.58 -8.45
C MET A 161 0.65 -7.47 -8.24
N THR A 162 0.51 -8.53 -7.45
CA THR A 162 1.62 -9.46 -7.14
C THR A 162 2.09 -10.21 -8.38
N SER A 163 1.19 -10.65 -9.24
CA SER A 163 1.51 -11.28 -10.52
C SER A 163 2.27 -10.33 -11.45
N ASN A 164 1.86 -9.07 -11.56
CA ASN A 164 2.56 -8.06 -12.35
C ASN A 164 3.99 -7.81 -11.83
N VAL A 165 4.15 -7.60 -10.52
CA VAL A 165 5.47 -7.42 -9.89
C VAL A 165 6.35 -8.64 -10.15
N SER A 166 5.83 -9.84 -9.92
CA SER A 166 6.56 -11.11 -10.11
C SER A 166 7.01 -11.29 -11.56
N PHE A 167 6.15 -10.95 -12.52
CA PHE A 167 6.50 -10.96 -13.95
C PHE A 167 7.64 -9.98 -14.25
N PHE A 168 7.53 -8.72 -13.84
CA PHE A 168 8.55 -7.71 -14.15
C PHE A 168 9.89 -8.02 -13.49
N VAL A 169 9.90 -8.50 -12.24
CA VAL A 169 11.11 -8.92 -11.53
C VAL A 169 11.74 -10.12 -12.22
N SER A 170 10.98 -11.20 -12.43
CA SER A 170 11.50 -12.44 -13.02
C SER A 170 12.03 -12.22 -14.44
N SER A 171 11.31 -11.48 -15.27
CA SER A 171 11.75 -11.10 -16.62
C SER A 171 13.03 -10.25 -16.58
N SER A 172 13.11 -9.28 -15.66
CA SER A 172 14.31 -8.46 -15.47
C SER A 172 15.52 -9.30 -15.06
N VAL A 173 15.35 -10.24 -14.12
CA VAL A 173 16.43 -11.14 -13.68
C VAL A 173 16.88 -12.03 -14.84
N TYR A 174 15.95 -12.62 -15.58
CA TYR A 174 16.26 -13.48 -16.73
C TYR A 174 17.18 -12.77 -17.74
N TYR A 175 16.83 -11.55 -18.15
CA TYR A 175 17.59 -10.79 -19.16
C TYR A 175 18.85 -10.09 -18.62
N LEU A 176 19.04 -10.02 -17.30
CA LEU A 176 20.26 -9.51 -16.67
C LEU A 176 21.26 -10.61 -16.31
N VAL A 177 20.80 -11.85 -16.10
CA VAL A 177 21.64 -12.95 -15.60
C VAL A 177 21.72 -14.11 -16.57
N ILE A 178 20.59 -14.62 -17.04
CA ILE A 178 20.49 -15.87 -17.81
C ILE A 178 20.72 -15.62 -19.31
N ALA A 179 20.04 -14.62 -19.88
CA ALA A 179 20.11 -14.28 -21.29
C ALA A 179 20.57 -12.82 -21.50
N PRO A 180 21.80 -12.46 -21.08
CA PRO A 180 22.28 -11.10 -21.22
C PRO A 180 22.55 -10.73 -22.68
N SER A 181 22.20 -9.51 -23.07
CA SER A 181 22.55 -8.98 -24.39
C SER A 181 24.05 -8.73 -24.54
N LYS A 182 24.58 -8.99 -25.73
CA LYS A 182 25.95 -8.63 -26.12
C LYS A 182 26.16 -7.11 -26.22
N ASN A 183 25.09 -6.35 -26.40
CA ASN A 183 25.14 -4.89 -26.61
C ASN A 183 25.18 -4.09 -25.30
N THR A 184 25.09 -4.74 -24.13
CA THR A 184 25.15 -4.08 -22.82
C THR A 184 26.41 -4.51 -22.09
N SER A 185 27.22 -3.54 -21.65
CA SER A 185 28.45 -3.85 -20.92
C SER A 185 28.18 -4.58 -19.60
N LYS A 186 29.11 -5.45 -19.18
CA LYS A 186 29.04 -6.16 -17.89
C LYS A 186 28.79 -5.20 -16.72
N LYS A 187 29.48 -4.06 -16.72
CA LYS A 187 29.35 -3.04 -15.69
C LYS A 187 27.94 -2.45 -15.60
N THR A 188 27.32 -2.14 -16.74
CA THR A 188 25.95 -1.60 -16.77
C THR A 188 24.95 -2.61 -16.22
N ARG A 189 25.13 -3.88 -16.61
CA ARG A 189 24.28 -4.99 -16.16
C ARG A 189 24.37 -5.22 -14.66
N GLU A 190 25.58 -5.20 -14.09
CA GLU A 190 25.79 -5.28 -12.65
C GLU A 190 25.10 -4.14 -11.89
N ILE A 191 25.17 -2.92 -12.43
CA ILE A 191 24.48 -1.77 -11.85
C ILE A 191 22.95 -1.95 -11.90
N GLN A 192 22.40 -2.41 -13.03
CA GLN A 192 20.98 -2.68 -13.18
C GLN A 192 20.49 -3.78 -12.22
N LEU A 193 21.25 -4.88 -12.11
CA LEU A 193 20.93 -5.98 -11.21
C LEU A 193 21.01 -5.55 -9.74
N ARG A 194 22.07 -4.86 -9.34
CA ARG A 194 22.20 -4.33 -7.98
C ARG A 194 21.04 -3.39 -7.64
N PHE A 195 20.64 -2.54 -8.57
CA PHE A 195 19.51 -1.66 -8.35
C PHE A 195 18.19 -2.42 -8.21
N LEU A 196 17.95 -3.43 -9.04
CA LEU A 196 16.78 -4.30 -8.93
C LEU A 196 16.73 -5.00 -7.57
N ILE A 197 17.85 -5.57 -7.10
CA ILE A 197 17.95 -6.24 -5.79
C ILE A 197 17.62 -5.26 -4.66
N MET A 198 18.17 -4.04 -4.68
CA MET A 198 17.89 -3.04 -3.64
C MET A 198 16.42 -2.63 -3.61
N LEU A 199 15.78 -2.50 -4.78
CA LEU A 199 14.34 -2.22 -4.85
C LEU A 199 13.50 -3.40 -4.34
N SER A 200 13.86 -4.63 -4.70
CA SER A 200 13.19 -5.82 -4.17
C SER A 200 13.29 -5.88 -2.65
N ILE A 201 14.48 -5.66 -2.09
CA ILE A 201 14.67 -5.61 -0.63
C ILE A 201 13.81 -4.50 0.00
N GLN A 202 13.81 -3.31 -0.59
CA GLN A 202 13.03 -2.18 -0.09
C GLN A 202 11.53 -2.48 -0.01
N ILE A 203 10.97 -3.19 -0.99
CA ILE A 203 9.54 -3.54 -1.03
C ILE A 203 9.23 -4.75 -0.14
N THR A 204 10.14 -5.74 -0.09
CA THR A 204 9.92 -6.96 0.70
C THR A 204 9.93 -6.68 2.20
N ILE A 205 10.79 -5.78 2.71
CA ILE A 205 10.89 -5.53 4.16
C ILE A 205 9.54 -5.07 4.76
N PRO A 206 8.86 -4.02 4.25
CA PRO A 206 7.55 -3.62 4.74
C PRO A 206 6.48 -4.69 4.52
N PHE A 207 6.54 -5.40 3.39
CA PHE A 207 5.59 -6.47 3.07
C PHE A 207 5.64 -7.61 4.09
N LEU A 208 6.83 -8.04 4.52
CA LEU A 208 6.99 -9.07 5.55
C LEU A 208 6.34 -8.67 6.87
N VAL A 209 6.42 -7.39 7.24
CA VAL A 209 5.74 -6.89 8.45
C VAL A 209 4.23 -6.89 8.29
N LEU A 210 3.72 -6.60 7.09
CA LEU A 210 2.28 -6.67 6.77
C LEU A 210 1.72 -8.11 6.73
N LEU A 211 2.56 -9.15 6.68
CA LEU A 211 2.10 -10.53 6.83
C LEU A 211 1.50 -10.79 8.22
N ILE A 212 1.99 -10.12 9.25
CA ILE A 212 1.50 -10.27 10.63
C ILE A 212 0.04 -9.81 10.76
N PRO A 213 -0.33 -8.54 10.45
CA PRO A 213 -1.72 -8.11 10.53
C PRO A 213 -2.62 -8.91 9.58
N THR A 214 -2.12 -9.30 8.40
CA THR A 214 -2.89 -10.17 7.48
C THR A 214 -3.20 -11.53 8.11
N ALA A 215 -2.22 -12.18 8.74
CA ALA A 215 -2.41 -13.45 9.41
C ALA A 215 -3.38 -13.34 10.62
N LEU A 216 -3.30 -12.24 11.37
CA LEU A 216 -4.24 -11.97 12.48
C LEU A 216 -5.67 -11.78 11.99
N ILE A 217 -5.87 -11.06 10.88
CA ILE A 217 -7.18 -10.91 10.23
C ILE A 217 -7.72 -12.28 9.83
N VAL A 218 -6.96 -13.07 9.06
CA VAL A 218 -7.35 -14.41 8.62
C VAL A 218 -7.69 -15.31 9.82
N TYR A 219 -6.86 -15.29 10.86
CA TYR A 219 -7.12 -16.03 12.10
C TYR A 219 -8.46 -15.67 12.74
N MET A 220 -8.78 -14.37 12.88
CA MET A 220 -10.05 -13.92 13.45
C MET A 220 -11.25 -14.31 12.58
N PHE A 221 -11.11 -14.26 11.26
CA PHE A 221 -12.18 -14.68 10.33
C PHE A 221 -12.48 -16.18 10.39
N ILE A 222 -11.43 -17.02 10.47
CA ILE A 222 -11.56 -18.49 10.53
C ILE A 222 -12.09 -18.94 11.90
N THR A 223 -11.50 -18.43 12.98
CA THR A 223 -11.85 -18.87 14.34
C THR A 223 -13.08 -18.16 14.91
N LYS A 224 -13.59 -17.13 14.21
CA LYS A 224 -14.64 -16.23 14.71
C LYS A 224 -14.28 -15.58 16.05
N THR A 225 -12.98 -15.44 16.33
CA THR A 225 -12.49 -14.76 17.53
C THR A 225 -12.72 -13.26 17.37
N ASN A 226 -13.50 -12.68 18.29
CA ASN A 226 -13.65 -11.23 18.42
C ASN A 226 -12.75 -10.72 19.55
N SER A 227 -11.81 -9.83 19.24
CA SER A 227 -10.96 -9.22 20.25
C SER A 227 -10.54 -7.82 19.83
N GLN A 228 -11.08 -6.81 20.51
CA GLN A 228 -10.73 -5.42 20.20
C GLN A 228 -9.25 -5.13 20.44
N LYS A 229 -8.59 -5.86 21.37
CA LYS A 229 -7.14 -5.76 21.57
C LYS A 229 -6.36 -6.21 20.33
N ILE A 230 -6.75 -7.33 19.72
CA ILE A 230 -6.12 -7.83 18.50
C ILE A 230 -6.45 -6.92 17.31
N ASN A 231 -7.70 -6.44 17.20
CA ASN A 231 -8.11 -5.49 16.16
C ASN A 231 -7.27 -4.20 16.21
N ASN A 232 -7.17 -3.58 17.38
CA ASN A 232 -6.40 -2.34 17.55
C ASN A 232 -4.92 -2.57 17.24
N PHE A 233 -4.34 -3.68 17.71
CA PHE A 233 -2.95 -4.04 17.39
C PHE A 233 -2.73 -4.24 15.88
N THR A 234 -3.67 -4.91 15.21
CA THR A 234 -3.65 -5.14 13.76
C THR A 234 -3.67 -3.82 12.99
N VAL A 235 -4.56 -2.90 13.37
CA VAL A 235 -4.65 -1.56 12.75
C VAL A 235 -3.37 -0.76 12.98
N ILE A 236 -2.79 -0.80 14.18
CA ILE A 236 -1.51 -0.10 14.48
C ILE A 236 -0.38 -0.65 13.61
N LEU A 237 -0.25 -1.97 13.47
CA LEU A 237 0.76 -2.57 12.59
C LEU A 237 0.57 -2.15 11.14
N PHE A 238 -0.68 -2.14 10.66
CA PHE A 238 -0.99 -1.65 9.33
C PHE A 238 -0.66 -0.16 9.17
N ALA A 239 -1.00 0.69 10.15
CA ALA A 239 -0.78 2.14 10.09
C ALA A 239 0.69 2.56 10.21
N THR A 240 1.53 1.72 10.84
CA THR A 240 2.97 1.99 11.06
C THR A 240 3.89 1.44 9.96
N HIS A 241 3.36 0.64 9.02
CA HIS A 241 4.16 0.05 7.94
C HIS A 241 4.89 1.10 7.09
N GLY A 242 4.31 2.29 6.91
CA GLY A 242 4.89 3.37 6.13
C GLY A 242 6.21 3.91 6.69
N ILE A 243 6.37 3.91 8.02
CA ILE A 243 7.65 4.26 8.68
C ILE A 243 8.73 3.27 8.24
N LEU A 244 8.41 1.97 8.24
CA LEU A 244 9.35 0.94 7.83
C LEU A 244 9.69 1.04 6.34
N SER A 245 8.71 1.34 5.48
CA SER A 245 8.92 1.62 4.04
C SER A 245 9.91 2.77 3.81
N ASN A 246 9.79 3.85 4.58
CA ASN A 246 10.66 5.02 4.49
C ASN A 246 12.08 4.70 5.00
N CYS A 247 12.20 3.98 6.12
CA CYS A 247 13.48 3.49 6.63
C CYS A 247 14.18 2.60 5.60
N ALA A 248 13.47 1.64 5.02
CA ALA A 248 14.00 0.75 4.00
C ALA A 248 14.52 1.53 2.78
N LEU A 249 13.80 2.56 2.32
CA LEU A 249 14.26 3.45 1.24
C LEU A 249 15.59 4.13 1.61
N ILE A 250 15.66 4.76 2.79
CA ILE A 250 16.84 5.51 3.24
C ILE A 250 18.05 4.58 3.33
N PHE A 251 17.90 3.39 3.91
CA PHE A 251 19.03 2.48 4.10
C PHE A 251 19.50 1.81 2.81
N THR A 252 18.58 1.48 1.89
CA THR A 252 18.93 0.75 0.66
C THR A 252 19.47 1.67 -0.45
N HIS A 253 19.11 2.96 -0.49
CA HIS A 253 19.49 3.86 -1.57
C HIS A 253 20.54 4.89 -1.14
N LYS A 254 21.74 4.78 -1.74
CA LYS A 254 22.88 5.68 -1.47
C LYS A 254 22.52 7.18 -1.51
N PRO A 255 21.82 7.71 -2.54
CA PRO A 255 21.51 9.14 -2.59
C PRO A 255 20.60 9.60 -1.43
N TYR A 256 19.65 8.77 -1.03
CA TYR A 256 18.79 9.06 0.12
C TYR A 256 19.60 9.06 1.41
N ARG A 257 20.40 8.00 1.64
CA ARG A 257 21.27 7.89 2.82
C ARG A 257 22.23 9.09 2.96
N GLU A 258 22.92 9.45 1.89
CA GLU A 258 23.89 10.56 1.90
C GLU A 258 23.19 11.90 2.16
N ASN A 259 22.03 12.13 1.54
CA ASN A 259 21.27 13.36 1.77
C ASN A 259 20.72 13.46 3.19
N THR A 260 20.15 12.37 3.72
CA THR A 260 19.68 12.30 5.12
C THR A 260 20.82 12.58 6.10
N LEU A 261 21.99 11.95 5.91
CA LEU A 261 23.17 12.21 6.75
C LEU A 261 23.67 13.65 6.64
N ARG A 262 23.60 14.27 5.46
CA ARG A 262 23.98 15.67 5.27
C ARG A 262 23.04 16.61 6.03
N ILE A 263 21.73 16.39 5.98
CA ILE A 263 20.73 17.19 6.71
C ILE A 263 21.03 17.15 8.22
N PHE A 264 21.22 15.95 8.79
CA PHE A 264 21.51 15.80 10.21
C PHE A 264 22.89 16.37 10.62
N LYS A 265 23.87 16.41 9.72
CA LYS A 265 25.17 17.07 9.98
C LYS A 265 25.04 18.60 9.98
N ILE A 266 24.31 19.16 9.02
CA ILE A 266 24.03 20.61 8.97
C ILE A 266 23.26 21.04 10.22
N GLU A 267 22.29 20.24 10.67
CA GLU A 267 21.52 20.52 11.87
C GLU A 267 22.40 20.53 13.14
N LYS A 268 23.38 19.62 13.23
CA LYS A 268 24.38 19.65 14.30
C LYS A 268 25.28 20.90 14.25
N GLU A 269 25.68 21.35 13.06
CA GLU A 269 26.46 22.58 12.89
C GLU A 269 25.64 23.83 13.27
N VAL A 270 24.40 23.95 12.80
CA VAL A 270 23.50 25.07 13.12
C VAL A 270 23.17 25.13 14.62
N THR A 271 22.87 23.98 15.24
CA THR A 271 22.61 23.93 16.69
C THR A 271 23.85 24.32 17.50
N SER A 272 25.05 23.97 17.04
CA SER A 272 26.30 24.36 17.72
C SER A 272 26.66 25.85 17.56
N ILE A 273 26.10 26.52 16.55
CA ILE A 273 26.26 27.97 16.33
C ILE A 273 25.24 28.76 17.16
N VAL A 274 24.02 28.23 17.36
CA VAL A 274 22.95 28.91 18.13
C VAL A 274 23.14 28.81 19.65
N VAL A 275 23.94 27.85 20.13
CA VAL A 275 24.21 27.63 21.58
C VAL A 275 25.53 28.29 22.03
N LYS A 276 26.20 29.07 21.18
CA LYS A 276 27.37 29.89 21.52
C LYS A 276 27.02 31.37 21.50
#